data_AF-A0A353F979-F1
#
_entry.id   AF-A0A353F979-F1
#
_cell.length_a   1.000
_cell.length_b   1.000
_cell.length_c   1.000
_cell.angle_alpha   90.00
_cell.angle_beta   90.00
_cell.angle_gamma   90.00
#
_symmetry.space_group_name_H-M   'P 1'
#
loop_
_entity.id
_entity.type
_entity.pdbx_description
1 polymer ?
#
loop_
_entity_poly.entity_id
_entity_poly.type
_entity_poly.pdbx_seq_one_letter_code
_entity_poly.pdbx_strand_id
1 'polypeptide(L)'
;MKLVIFDLPAVIDYRKEDLRPLLQEAIEENLGQKVSMEFLRWEENCSGVLLDVFKRIAERFPTNEEFEAIKSSFNIKLRSHFMKRENLYDVRHGVQSILMQLQTLPDWHYCIVSDYWQEPTQFILESCGIYCK
;
A
#
# COMPACT_ATOMS: atom_id res chain seq x y z
N MET A 1 15.33 -24.42 3.88
CA MET A 1 14.54 -23.26 3.45
C MET A 1 14.58 -22.18 4.52
N LYS A 2 15.13 -21.01 4.19
CA LYS A 2 15.17 -19.82 5.03
C LYS A 2 14.36 -18.71 4.34
N LEU A 3 13.52 -18.02 5.09
CA LEU A 3 12.66 -16.94 4.58
C LEU A 3 13.00 -15.63 5.28
N VAL A 4 13.18 -14.57 4.49
CA VAL A 4 13.31 -13.19 4.97
C VAL A 4 12.04 -12.43 4.62
N ILE A 5 11.46 -11.76 5.60
CA ILE A 5 10.24 -10.96 5.41
C ILE A 5 10.64 -9.49 5.52
N PHE A 6 10.41 -8.73 4.47
CA PHE A 6 10.63 -7.29 4.45
C PHE A 6 9.29 -6.57 4.53
N ASP A 7 9.18 -5.59 5.41
CA ASP A 7 8.08 -4.62 5.35
C ASP A 7 8.33 -3.63 4.20
N LEU A 8 7.29 -3.22 3.48
CA LEU A 8 7.42 -2.33 2.33
C LEU A 8 8.17 -1.02 2.65
N PRO A 9 7.93 -0.31 3.78
CA PRO A 9 8.73 0.84 4.20
C PRO A 9 10.20 0.52 4.47
N ALA A 10 10.59 -0.73 4.68
CA ALA A 10 12.00 -1.14 4.79
C ALA A 10 12.64 -1.36 3.42
N VAL A 11 11.83 -1.46 2.36
CA VAL A 11 12.27 -1.66 0.97
C VAL A 11 12.24 -0.37 0.18
N ILE A 12 11.14 0.36 0.25
CA ILE A 12 10.88 1.60 -0.49
C ILE A 12 10.89 2.76 0.50
N ASP A 13 11.60 3.81 0.15
CA ASP A 13 11.56 5.09 0.84
C ASP A 13 10.37 5.89 0.34
N TYR A 14 9.32 5.93 1.16
CA TYR A 14 8.15 6.75 0.96
C TYR A 14 7.62 7.22 2.31
N ARG A 15 6.91 8.34 2.31
CA ARG A 15 6.21 8.83 3.50
C ARG A 15 4.79 8.30 3.48
N LYS A 16 4.36 7.63 4.56
CA LYS A 16 2.97 7.13 4.67
C LYS A 16 1.98 8.29 4.52
N GLU A 17 2.39 9.49 4.92
CA GLU A 17 1.65 10.75 4.79
C GLU A 17 1.28 11.12 3.34
N ASP A 18 2.02 10.63 2.34
CA ASP A 18 1.73 10.90 0.92
C ASP A 18 0.62 9.99 0.37
N LEU A 19 0.49 8.78 0.93
CA LEU A 19 -0.45 7.75 0.44
C LEU A 19 -1.77 7.73 1.21
N ARG A 20 -1.76 8.17 2.47
CA ARG A 20 -2.97 8.24 3.32
C ARG A 20 -4.09 9.13 2.74
N PRO A 21 -3.81 10.33 2.21
CA PRO A 21 -4.84 11.16 1.61
C PRO A 21 -5.53 10.47 0.42
N LEU A 22 -4.79 9.66 -0.33
CA LEU A 22 -5.35 8.94 -1.49
C LEU A 22 -6.38 7.89 -1.07
N LEU A 23 -6.14 7.19 0.04
CA LEU A 23 -7.11 6.25 0.60
C LEU A 23 -8.33 6.98 1.16
N GLN A 24 -8.11 8.08 1.88
CA GLN A 24 -9.19 8.92 2.40
C GLN A 24 -10.09 9.40 1.26
N GLU A 25 -9.52 10.00 0.21
CA GLU A 25 -10.26 10.45 -0.96
C GLU A 25 -11.07 9.32 -1.61
N ALA A 26 -10.48 8.13 -1.77
CA ALA A 26 -11.18 6.99 -2.35
C ALA A 26 -12.39 6.56 -1.51
N ILE A 27 -12.27 6.62 -0.18
CA ILE A 27 -13.37 6.31 0.74
C ILE A 27 -14.45 7.39 0.69
N GLU A 28 -14.06 8.67 0.75
CA GLU A 28 -14.98 9.82 0.71
C GLU A 28 -15.82 9.83 -0.58
N GLU A 29 -15.21 9.54 -1.72
CA GLU A 29 -15.89 9.45 -3.02
C GLU A 29 -16.98 8.35 -3.02
N ASN A 30 -16.71 7.21 -2.41
CA ASN A 30 -17.64 6.08 -2.39
C ASN A 30 -18.71 6.21 -1.30
N LEU A 31 -18.39 6.83 -0.16
CA LEU A 31 -19.37 7.10 0.89
C LEU A 31 -20.22 8.34 0.61
N GLY A 32 -19.80 9.21 -0.30
CA GLY A 32 -20.49 10.46 -0.61
C GLY A 32 -20.45 11.50 0.52
N GLN A 33 -19.53 11.34 1.48
CA GLN A 33 -19.36 12.23 2.62
C GLN A 33 -17.90 12.29 3.06
N LYS A 34 -17.53 13.36 3.76
CA LYS A 34 -16.18 13.54 4.31
C LYS A 34 -15.89 12.58 5.45
N VAL A 35 -14.65 12.13 5.53
CA VAL A 35 -14.17 11.18 6.54
C VAL A 35 -12.99 11.80 7.27
N SER A 36 -13.06 11.86 8.60
CA SER A 36 -11.87 12.22 9.40
C SER A 36 -11.04 10.97 9.66
N MET A 37 -9.79 10.99 9.20
CA MET A 37 -8.83 9.91 9.44
C MET A 37 -8.08 10.06 10.76
N GLU A 38 -8.32 11.12 11.53
CA GLU A 38 -7.61 11.42 12.78
C GLU A 38 -7.83 10.35 13.87
N PHE A 39 -8.95 9.63 13.80
CA PHE A 39 -9.36 8.64 14.80
C PHE A 39 -8.96 7.20 14.48
N LEU A 40 -8.30 6.97 13.35
CA LEU A 40 -7.90 5.64 12.90
C LEU A 40 -6.58 5.24 13.55
N ARG A 41 -6.50 4.01 14.04
CA ARG A 41 -5.25 3.44 14.52
C ARG A 41 -4.44 2.98 13.31
N TRP A 42 -3.37 3.70 13.01
CA TRP A 42 -2.54 3.52 11.82
C TRP A 42 -1.64 2.28 11.82
N GLU A 43 -1.86 1.37 12.77
CA GLU A 43 -1.28 0.03 12.80
C GLU A 43 -2.04 -0.94 11.88
N GLU A 44 -3.19 -0.51 11.34
CA GLU A 44 -4.02 -1.31 10.45
C GLU A 44 -3.66 -1.12 8.97
N ASN A 45 -3.73 -2.22 8.22
CA ASN A 45 -3.65 -2.21 6.76
C ASN A 45 -4.87 -1.48 6.13
N CYS A 46 -4.83 -1.20 4.83
CA CYS A 46 -5.91 -0.50 4.12
C CYS A 46 -7.28 -1.15 4.29
N SER A 47 -7.35 -2.47 4.43
CA SER A 47 -8.62 -3.17 4.67
C SER A 47 -9.14 -2.91 6.08
N GLY A 48 -8.26 -2.95 7.09
CA GLY A 48 -8.63 -2.60 8.47
C GLY A 48 -9.16 -1.17 8.56
N VAL A 49 -8.41 -0.22 8.01
CA VAL A 49 -8.83 1.20 7.92
C VAL A 49 -10.21 1.36 7.29
N LEU A 50 -10.44 0.70 6.14
CA LEU A 50 -11.73 0.75 5.45
C LEU A 50 -12.87 0.23 6.34
N LEU A 51 -12.69 -0.95 6.95
CA LEU A 51 -13.69 -1.57 7.82
C LEU A 51 -14.00 -0.68 9.03
N ASP A 52 -12.97 -0.08 9.63
CA ASP A 52 -13.10 0.79 10.79
C ASP A 52 -13.85 2.10 10.44
N VAL A 53 -13.57 2.68 9.27
CA VAL A 53 -14.29 3.86 8.79
C VAL A 53 -15.77 3.54 8.57
N PHE A 54 -16.09 2.47 7.85
CA PHE A 54 -17.47 2.07 7.57
C PHE A 54 -18.24 1.78 8.85
N LYS A 55 -17.61 1.08 9.80
CA LYS A 55 -18.22 0.75 11.09
C LYS A 55 -18.54 2.01 11.91
N ARG A 56 -17.70 3.03 11.87
CA ARG A 56 -17.87 4.26 12.66
C ARG A 56 -18.79 5.28 12.01
N ILE A 57 -18.73 5.42 10.69
CA ILE A 57 -19.43 6.49 9.97
C ILE A 57 -20.76 6.00 9.39
N ALA A 58 -20.77 4.79 8.83
CA ALA A 58 -21.96 4.22 8.20
C ALA A 58 -22.68 3.19 9.09
N GLU A 59 -22.16 2.93 10.29
CA GLU A 59 -22.70 1.94 11.26
C GLU A 59 -22.89 0.53 10.67
N ARG A 60 -22.09 0.18 9.66
CA ARG A 60 -22.16 -1.10 8.95
C ARG A 60 -20.79 -1.50 8.40
N PHE A 61 -20.71 -2.69 7.83
CA PHE A 61 -19.58 -3.08 7.00
C PHE A 61 -19.81 -2.65 5.54
N PRO A 62 -18.74 -2.42 4.76
CA PRO A 62 -18.86 -2.19 3.32
C PRO A 62 -19.44 -3.44 2.65
N THR A 63 -20.19 -3.24 1.56
CA THR A 63 -20.51 -4.34 0.65
C THR A 63 -19.25 -4.75 -0.12
N ASN A 64 -19.26 -5.94 -0.73
CA ASN A 64 -18.16 -6.38 -1.60
C ASN A 64 -17.95 -5.40 -2.78
N GLU A 65 -19.04 -4.85 -3.30
CA GLU A 65 -19.00 -3.88 -4.41
C GLU A 65 -18.32 -2.57 -3.98
N GLU A 66 -18.67 -2.04 -2.80
CA GLU A 66 -18.01 -0.85 -2.24
C GLU A 66 -16.54 -1.10 -1.91
N PHE A 67 -16.23 -2.28 -1.37
CA PHE A 67 -14.86 -2.67 -1.05
C PHE A 67 -13.97 -2.66 -2.29
N GLU A 68 -14.41 -3.33 -3.37
CA GLU A 68 -13.65 -3.37 -4.62
C GLU A 68 -13.64 -2.02 -5.34
N ALA A 69 -14.73 -1.24 -5.28
CA ALA A 69 -14.77 0.10 -5.85
C ALA A 69 -13.76 1.05 -5.18
N ILE A 70 -13.64 1.00 -3.84
CA ILE A 70 -12.69 1.82 -3.10
C ILE A 70 -11.25 1.39 -3.38
N LYS A 71 -10.99 0.09 -3.42
CA LYS A 71 -9.66 -0.46 -3.79
C LYS A 71 -9.25 -0.03 -5.20
N SER A 72 -10.18 -0.08 -6.16
CA SER A 72 -9.96 0.39 -7.53
C SER A 72 -9.69 1.89 -7.59
N SER A 73 -10.52 2.71 -6.92
CA SER A 73 -10.33 4.16 -6.84
C SER A 73 -8.97 4.53 -6.22
N PHE A 74 -8.60 3.88 -5.11
CA PHE A 74 -7.29 4.05 -4.47
C PHE A 74 -6.14 3.74 -5.44
N ASN A 75 -6.21 2.64 -6.18
CA ASN A 75 -5.18 2.27 -7.15
C ASN A 75 -5.04 3.29 -8.28
N ILE A 76 -6.17 3.81 -8.81
CA ILE A 76 -6.16 4.88 -9.84
C ILE A 76 -5.50 6.15 -9.29
N LYS A 77 -5.84 6.54 -8.06
CA LYS A 77 -5.26 7.71 -7.38
C LYS A 77 -3.77 7.53 -7.12
N LEU A 78 -3.34 6.37 -6.65
CA LEU A 78 -1.94 6.02 -6.44
C LEU A 78 -1.12 6.14 -7.73
N ARG A 79 -1.60 5.53 -8.82
CA ARG A 79 -0.94 5.62 -10.14
C ARG A 79 -0.86 7.06 -10.63
N SER A 80 -1.95 7.82 -10.48
CA SER A 80 -1.99 9.24 -10.85
C SER A 80 -1.04 10.10 -10.01
N HIS A 81 -0.92 9.80 -8.72
CA HIS A 81 0.01 10.47 -7.81
C HIS A 81 1.45 10.23 -8.22
N PHE A 82 1.78 8.98 -8.59
CA PHE A 82 3.11 8.60 -9.05
C PHE A 82 3.50 9.28 -10.37
N MET A 83 2.57 9.39 -11.33
CA MET A 83 2.84 10.05 -12.63
C MET A 83 3.06 11.56 -12.53
N LYS A 84 2.54 12.21 -11.48
CA LYS A 84 2.58 13.67 -11.33
C LYS A 84 3.82 14.20 -10.63
N ARG A 85 4.58 13.35 -9.92
CA ARG A 85 5.78 13.78 -9.20
C ARG A 85 6.93 12.84 -9.54
N GLU A 86 7.92 13.37 -10.26
CA GLU A 86 9.19 12.66 -10.47
C GLU A 86 9.87 12.39 -9.12
N ASN A 87 10.45 11.19 -8.95
CA ASN A 87 11.30 10.80 -7.81
C ASN A 87 10.65 10.83 -6.41
N LEU A 88 9.35 10.56 -6.31
CA LEU A 88 8.67 10.49 -4.99
C LEU A 88 9.13 9.30 -4.14
N TYR A 89 9.35 8.15 -4.79
CA TYR A 89 9.68 6.90 -4.13
C TYR A 89 10.99 6.38 -4.70
N ASP A 90 11.86 5.93 -3.82
CA ASP A 90 13.14 5.34 -4.19
C ASP A 90 13.35 4.05 -3.40
N VAL A 91 14.17 3.15 -3.91
CA VAL A 91 14.58 1.96 -3.17
C VAL A 91 15.52 2.41 -2.06
N ARG A 92 15.29 1.94 -0.83
CA ARG A 92 16.20 2.24 0.27
C ARG A 92 17.61 1.76 -0.05
N HIS A 93 18.59 2.59 0.30
CA HIS A 93 20.00 2.31 0.01
C HIS A 93 20.42 0.91 0.50
N GLY A 94 21.00 0.12 -0.41
CA GLY A 94 21.50 -1.23 -0.13
C GLY A 94 20.45 -2.35 -0.22
N VAL A 95 19.15 -2.04 -0.25
CA VAL A 95 18.09 -3.06 -0.34
C VAL A 95 18.21 -3.84 -1.64
N GLN A 96 18.41 -3.17 -2.77
CA GLN A 96 18.52 -3.85 -4.07
C GLN A 96 19.66 -4.87 -4.07
N SER A 97 20.82 -4.53 -3.49
CA SER A 97 21.95 -5.45 -3.35
C SER A 97 21.62 -6.66 -2.47
N ILE A 98 20.90 -6.45 -1.36
CA ILE A 98 20.45 -7.54 -0.46
C ILE A 98 19.47 -8.47 -1.19
N LEU A 99 18.47 -7.91 -1.87
CA LEU A 99 17.48 -8.70 -2.61
C LEU A 99 18.16 -9.53 -3.72
N MET A 100 19.08 -8.92 -4.47
CA MET A 100 19.87 -9.64 -5.49
C MET A 100 20.71 -10.77 -4.88
N GLN A 101 21.37 -10.54 -3.73
CA GLN A 101 22.14 -11.59 -3.05
C GLN A 101 21.25 -12.73 -2.55
N LEU A 102 20.07 -12.44 -2.02
CA LEU A 102 19.13 -13.47 -1.59
C LEU A 102 18.68 -14.35 -2.76
N GLN A 103 18.50 -13.77 -3.96
CA GLN A 103 18.14 -14.52 -5.17
C GLN A 103 19.23 -15.48 -5.67
N THR A 104 20.51 -15.24 -5.35
CA THR A 104 21.60 -16.14 -5.76
C THR A 104 21.78 -17.33 -4.82
N LEU A 105 21.12 -17.33 -3.66
CA LEU A 105 21.26 -18.35 -2.64
C LEU A 105 20.07 -19.34 -2.68
N PRO A 106 20.26 -20.61 -3.08
CA PRO A 106 19.16 -21.54 -3.37
C PRO A 106 18.28 -21.89 -2.16
N ASP A 107 18.82 -21.76 -0.93
CA ASP A 107 18.08 -22.03 0.30
C ASP A 107 17.35 -20.81 0.86
N TRP A 108 17.57 -19.62 0.30
CA TRP A 108 17.02 -18.37 0.80
C TRP A 108 15.92 -17.85 -0.11
N HIS A 109 14.83 -17.44 0.51
CA HIS A 109 13.69 -16.81 -0.14
C HIS A 109 13.40 -15.50 0.58
N TYR A 110 12.76 -14.56 -0.11
CA TYR A 110 12.23 -13.37 0.51
C TYR A 110 10.79 -13.09 0.08
N CYS A 111 10.05 -12.41 0.94
CA CYS A 111 8.78 -11.79 0.58
C CYS A 111 8.74 -10.35 1.10
N ILE A 112 7.92 -9.53 0.45
CA ILE A 112 7.64 -8.16 0.85
C ILE A 112 6.20 -8.12 1.31
N VAL A 113 5.98 -7.65 2.53
CA VAL A 113 4.65 -7.42 3.11
C VAL A 113 4.35 -5.93 3.10
N SER A 114 3.07 -5.59 3.03
CA SER A 114 2.63 -4.22 2.88
C SER A 114 1.27 -4.01 3.54
N ASP A 115 1.06 -2.80 4.05
CA ASP A 115 -0.26 -2.33 4.49
C ASP A 115 -1.25 -2.15 3.32
N TYR A 116 -0.77 -2.13 2.08
CA TYR A 116 -1.59 -1.95 0.89
C TYR A 116 -2.09 -3.27 0.31
N TRP A 117 -3.12 -3.20 -0.53
CA TRP A 117 -3.54 -4.35 -1.34
C TRP A 117 -2.48 -4.74 -2.36
N GLN A 118 -2.52 -6.00 -2.80
CA GLN A 118 -1.54 -6.61 -3.69
C GLN A 118 -1.22 -5.76 -4.93
N GLU A 119 -2.23 -5.27 -5.64
CA GLU A 119 -2.02 -4.52 -6.88
C GLU A 119 -1.31 -3.17 -6.64
N PRO A 120 -1.76 -2.30 -5.71
CA PRO A 120 -0.99 -1.14 -5.26
C PRO A 120 0.44 -1.45 -4.83
N THR A 121 0.66 -2.50 -4.04
CA THR A 121 2.00 -2.91 -3.58
C THR A 121 2.90 -3.27 -4.77
N GLN A 122 2.39 -4.07 -5.70
CA GLN A 122 3.11 -4.48 -6.90
C GLN A 122 3.45 -3.26 -7.76
N PHE A 123 2.49 -2.35 -7.96
CA PHE A 123 2.73 -1.12 -8.70
C PHE A 123 3.86 -0.28 -8.10
N ILE A 124 3.88 -0.11 -6.77
CA ILE A 124 4.95 0.65 -6.10
C ILE A 124 6.32 -0.01 -6.33
N LEU A 125 6.41 -1.32 -6.15
CA LEU A 125 7.66 -2.08 -6.30
C LEU A 125 8.19 -2.01 -7.74
N GLU A 126 7.34 -2.28 -8.74
CA GLU A 126 7.70 -2.22 -10.16
C GLU A 126 8.13 -0.82 -10.57
N SER A 127 7.44 0.20 -10.06
CA SER A 127 7.77 1.60 -10.35
C SER A 127 9.12 2.02 -9.78
N CYS A 128 9.63 1.31 -8.77
CA CYS A 128 10.96 1.51 -8.19
C CYS A 128 11.99 0.50 -8.73
N GLY A 129 11.66 -0.27 -9.77
CA GLY A 129 12.56 -1.26 -10.39
C GLY A 129 12.75 -2.55 -9.58
N ILE A 130 11.88 -2.84 -8.61
CA ILE A 130 11.86 -4.11 -7.88
C ILE A 130 10.84 -5.05 -8.52
N TYR A 131 11.33 -6.04 -9.25
CA TYR A 131 10.50 -7.07 -9.87
C TYR A 131 10.44 -8.30 -8.97
N CYS A 132 9.26 -8.56 -8.40
CA CYS A 132 8.97 -9.82 -7.70
C CYS A 132 8.34 -10.80 -8.69
N LYS A 133 8.93 -11.99 -8.85
CA LYS A 133 8.38 -13.08 -9.66
C LYS A 133 7.36 -13.89 -8.87
#